data_AF-A0A954JSA5-F1
#
_entry.id   AF-A0A954JSA5-F1
#
_cell.length_a   1.000
_cell.length_b   1.000
_cell.length_c   1.000
_cell.angle_alpha   90.00
_cell.angle_beta   90.00
_cell.angle_gamma   90.00
#
_symmetry.space_group_name_H-M   'P 1'
#
loop_
_entity.id
_entity.type
_entity.pdbx_description
1 polymer ?
#
loop_
_entity_poly.entity_id
_entity_poly.type
_entity_poly.pdbx_seq_one_letter_code
_entity_poly.pdbx_strand_id
1 'polypeptide(L)'
;MDTESPLPARKKRFPFMIVLTALALVTIYTLLVFKAHNLEYKKIKAVHQEFLVLQQQGASDTEWESFKQSVHTRIDPVIKKLEATASSEYPVQQQLLWAARDYLYPMLDSARVSRSSDQVRFEKHLREAESR
;
A
#
# COMPACT_ATOMS: atom_id res chain seq x y z
N MET A 1 -1.73 -70.99 26.89
CA MET A 1 -2.45 -69.90 27.57
C MET A 1 -1.93 -68.62 26.99
N ASP A 2 -2.81 -67.96 26.25
CA ASP A 2 -2.52 -67.13 25.11
C ASP A 2 -2.02 -65.74 25.50
N THR A 3 -0.93 -65.33 24.86
CA THR A 3 -0.31 -64.01 24.98
C THR A 3 -0.73 -63.14 23.81
N GLU A 4 -1.77 -62.32 23.95
CA GLU A 4 -1.99 -61.16 23.08
C GLU A 4 -2.55 -59.99 23.89
N SER A 5 -1.71 -58.99 24.16
CA SER A 5 -2.15 -57.65 24.52
C SER A 5 -2.29 -56.83 23.24
N PRO A 6 -3.42 -56.15 22.98
CA PRO A 6 -3.60 -55.39 21.75
C PRO A 6 -2.78 -54.10 21.80
N LEU A 7 -1.94 -53.89 20.80
CA LEU A 7 -1.23 -52.63 20.57
C LEU A 7 -2.25 -51.48 20.39
N PRO A 8 -2.05 -50.31 21.02
CA PRO A 8 -2.97 -49.20 20.85
C PRO A 8 -2.90 -48.66 19.42
N ALA A 9 -4.07 -48.55 18.79
CA ALA A 9 -4.23 -48.04 17.44
C ALA A 9 -3.64 -46.62 17.29
N ARG A 10 -2.63 -46.48 16.43
CA ARG A 10 -1.98 -45.21 16.09
C ARG A 10 -2.98 -44.28 15.39
N LYS A 11 -3.66 -43.41 16.16
CA LYS A 11 -4.55 -42.37 15.61
C LYS A 11 -3.76 -41.43 14.70
N LYS A 12 -4.03 -41.48 13.38
CA LYS A 12 -3.50 -40.53 12.38
C LYS A 12 -4.14 -39.13 12.56
N ARG A 13 -3.84 -38.45 13.67
CA ARG A 13 -4.20 -37.05 13.94
C ARG A 13 -3.18 -36.11 13.29
N PHE A 14 -3.05 -36.13 11.97
CA PHE A 14 -1.99 -35.34 11.31
C PHE A 14 -2.40 -34.52 10.07
N PRO A 15 -3.40 -34.88 9.24
CA PRO A 15 -3.68 -34.05 8.06
C PRO A 15 -4.45 -32.77 8.42
N PHE A 16 -5.43 -32.86 9.34
CA PHE A 16 -6.30 -31.74 9.66
C PHE A 16 -5.59 -30.58 10.37
N MET A 17 -4.62 -30.87 11.24
CA MET A 17 -3.84 -29.84 11.94
C MET A 17 -2.93 -29.08 10.95
N ILE A 18 -2.28 -29.79 10.03
CA ILE A 18 -1.44 -29.16 8.99
C ILE A 18 -2.27 -28.26 8.09
N VAL A 19 -3.45 -28.72 7.66
CA VAL A 19 -4.38 -27.91 6.86
C VAL A 19 -4.84 -26.66 7.63
N LEU A 20 -5.20 -26.78 8.90
CA LEU A 20 -5.58 -25.65 9.75
C LEU A 20 -4.43 -24.65 9.94
N THR A 21 -3.20 -25.13 10.14
CA THR A 21 -2.02 -24.26 10.26
C THR A 21 -1.72 -23.54 8.95
N ALA A 22 -1.80 -24.22 7.81
CA ALA A 22 -1.62 -23.61 6.50
C ALA A 22 -2.70 -22.55 6.22
N LEU A 23 -3.96 -22.84 6.55
CA LEU A 23 -5.06 -21.88 6.40
C LEU A 23 -4.84 -20.65 7.29
N ALA A 24 -4.42 -20.85 8.54
CA ALA A 24 -4.11 -19.76 9.45
C ALA A 24 -2.97 -18.88 8.94
N LEU A 25 -1.90 -19.47 8.38
CA LEU A 25 -0.79 -18.73 7.77
C LEU A 25 -1.24 -17.92 6.55
N VAL A 26 -2.09 -18.49 5.70
CA VAL A 26 -2.68 -17.77 4.56
C VAL A 26 -3.54 -16.62 5.04
N THR A 27 -4.39 -16.81 6.04
CA THR A 27 -5.24 -15.74 6.61
C THR A 27 -4.42 -14.64 7.28
N ILE A 28 -3.36 -14.99 8.00
CA ILE A 28 -2.44 -14.01 8.60
C ILE A 28 -1.73 -13.24 7.49
N TYR A 29 -1.26 -13.92 6.45
CA TYR A 29 -0.62 -13.30 5.30
C TYR A 29 -1.57 -12.33 4.58
N THR A 30 -2.80 -12.75 4.30
CA THR A 30 -3.79 -11.87 3.65
C THR A 30 -4.15 -10.66 4.51
N LEU A 31 -4.29 -10.82 5.83
CA LEU A 31 -4.53 -9.71 6.75
C LEU A 31 -3.35 -8.73 6.81
N LEU A 32 -2.12 -9.24 6.84
CA LEU A 32 -0.92 -8.41 6.82
C LEU A 32 -0.80 -7.63 5.50
N VAL A 33 -1.08 -8.30 4.38
CA VAL A 33 -1.10 -7.68 3.05
C VAL A 33 -2.19 -6.60 3.00
N PHE A 34 -3.42 -6.88 3.45
CA PHE A 34 -4.53 -5.91 3.44
C PHE A 34 -4.26 -4.68 4.33
N LYS A 35 -3.64 -4.90 5.50
CA LYS A 35 -3.23 -3.81 6.40
C LYS A 35 -2.09 -3.00 5.81
N ALA A 36 -1.17 -3.64 5.10
CA ALA A 36 -0.10 -2.98 4.36
C ALA A 36 -0.66 -2.12 3.22
N HIS A 37 -1.54 -2.65 2.36
CA HIS A 37 -2.17 -1.91 1.26
C HIS A 37 -2.81 -0.58 1.71
N ASN A 38 -3.46 -0.60 2.88
CA ASN A 38 -4.04 0.61 3.46
C ASN A 38 -2.98 1.64 3.88
N LEU A 39 -1.77 1.20 4.20
CA LEU A 39 -0.70 2.08 4.68
C LEU A 39 -0.11 2.93 3.54
N GLU A 40 0.17 2.33 2.37
CA GLU A 40 0.70 3.10 1.23
C GLU A 40 -0.30 4.15 0.76
N TYR A 41 -1.57 3.76 0.60
CA TYR A 41 -2.65 4.67 0.25
C TYR A 41 -2.76 5.83 1.27
N LYS A 42 -2.76 5.52 2.57
CA LYS A 42 -2.86 6.54 3.63
C LYS A 42 -1.68 7.53 3.59
N LYS A 43 -0.46 7.06 3.32
CA LYS A 43 0.72 7.94 3.21
C LYS A 43 0.59 8.90 2.03
N ILE A 44 0.20 8.39 0.86
CA ILE A 44 0.01 9.21 -0.35
C ILE A 44 -1.13 10.21 -0.17
N LYS A 45 -2.27 9.77 0.41
CA LYS A 45 -3.41 10.64 0.72
C LYS A 45 -3.06 11.74 1.71
N ALA A 46 -2.28 11.43 2.75
CA ALA A 46 -1.84 12.43 3.72
C ALA A 46 -0.99 13.52 3.06
N VAL A 47 -0.05 13.14 2.19
CA VAL A 47 0.75 14.10 1.41
C VAL A 47 -0.15 14.97 0.52
N HIS A 48 -1.15 14.39 -0.14
CA HIS A 48 -2.09 15.17 -0.96
C HIS A 48 -2.89 16.18 -0.13
N GLN A 49 -3.33 15.79 1.07
CA GLN A 49 -4.02 16.70 1.98
C GLN A 49 -3.11 17.85 2.44
N GLU A 50 -1.87 17.57 2.80
CA GLU A 50 -0.88 18.60 3.15
C GLU A 50 -0.59 19.53 1.96
N PHE A 51 -0.46 18.99 0.76
CA PHE A 51 -0.32 19.76 -0.49
C PHE A 51 -1.49 20.72 -0.69
N LEU A 52 -2.73 20.26 -0.53
CA LEU A 52 -3.92 21.11 -0.70
C LEU A 52 -3.97 22.26 0.31
N VAL A 53 -3.56 22.01 1.55
CA VAL A 53 -3.47 23.05 2.59
C VAL A 53 -2.43 24.11 2.20
N LEU A 54 -1.22 23.68 1.79
CA LEU A 54 -0.16 24.61 1.37
C LEU A 54 -0.53 25.40 0.12
N GLN A 55 -1.18 24.76 -0.85
CA GLN A 55 -1.71 25.40 -2.06
C GLN A 55 -2.75 26.46 -1.70
N GLN A 56 -3.71 26.13 -0.83
CA GLN A 56 -4.78 27.04 -0.40
C GLN A 56 -4.24 28.23 0.41
N GLN A 57 -3.21 28.01 1.22
CA GLN A 57 -2.59 29.05 2.05
C GLN A 57 -1.63 29.94 1.27
N GLY A 58 -1.29 29.60 0.02
CA GLY A 58 -0.28 30.33 -0.74
C GLY A 58 1.08 30.28 -0.07
N ALA A 59 1.51 29.07 0.33
CA ALA A 59 2.77 28.85 1.05
C ALA A 59 3.96 29.55 0.38
N SER A 60 4.90 30.03 1.18
CA SER A 60 6.14 30.65 0.70
C SER A 60 7.03 29.67 -0.04
N ASP A 61 8.02 30.18 -0.78
CA ASP A 61 8.97 29.33 -1.52
C ASP A 61 9.72 28.37 -0.59
N THR A 62 10.14 28.86 0.58
CA THR A 62 10.85 28.07 1.58
C THR A 62 9.99 26.95 2.15
N GLU A 63 8.71 27.23 2.46
CA GLU A 63 7.77 26.22 2.94
C GLU A 63 7.49 25.17 1.86
N TRP A 64 7.34 25.60 0.60
CA TRP A 64 7.07 24.71 -0.53
C TRP A 64 8.24 23.76 -0.81
N GLU A 65 9.47 24.28 -0.84
CA GLU A 65 10.66 23.45 -1.07
C GLU A 65 10.93 22.51 0.12
N SER A 66 10.70 22.97 1.35
CA SER A 66 10.78 22.10 2.54
C SER A 66 9.75 20.96 2.47
N PHE A 67 8.53 21.27 2.01
CA PHE A 67 7.50 20.28 1.79
C PHE A 67 7.91 19.26 0.72
N LYS A 68 8.38 19.71 -0.45
CA LYS A 68 8.87 18.81 -1.52
C LYS A 68 9.94 17.84 -1.03
N GLN A 69 10.93 18.34 -0.29
CA GLN A 69 12.00 17.50 0.27
C GLN A 69 11.46 16.47 1.28
N SER A 70 10.51 16.87 2.13
CA SER A 70 9.81 15.98 3.06
C SER A 70 9.02 14.90 2.32
N VAL A 71 8.34 15.25 1.23
CA VAL A 71 7.59 14.29 0.42
C VAL A 71 8.50 13.21 -0.15
N HIS A 72 9.66 13.55 -0.73
CA HIS A 72 10.63 12.56 -1.19
C HIS A 72 11.03 11.58 -0.08
N THR A 73 11.37 12.09 1.10
CA THR A 73 11.74 11.27 2.26
C THR A 73 10.63 10.28 2.65
N ARG A 74 9.37 10.70 2.56
CA ARG A 74 8.20 9.89 2.97
C ARG A 74 7.73 8.93 1.89
N ILE A 75 7.83 9.31 0.62
CA ILE A 75 7.18 8.63 -0.50
C ILE A 75 8.15 7.79 -1.32
N ASP A 76 9.44 8.09 -1.39
CA ASP A 76 10.40 7.23 -2.11
C ASP A 76 10.40 5.78 -1.60
N PRO A 77 10.33 5.49 -0.27
CA PRO A 77 10.19 4.12 0.20
C PRO A 77 8.85 3.47 -0.19
N VAL A 78 7.79 4.27 -0.33
CA VAL A 78 6.47 3.81 -0.77
C VAL A 78 6.52 3.43 -2.25
N ILE A 79 7.14 4.27 -3.09
CA ILE A 79 7.35 4.00 -4.51
C ILE A 79 8.14 2.71 -4.69
N LYS A 80 9.29 2.56 -4.02
CA LYS A 80 10.10 1.33 -4.11
C LYS A 80 9.33 0.06 -3.76
N LYS A 81 8.46 0.13 -2.74
CA LYS A 81 7.61 -0.99 -2.36
C LYS A 81 6.56 -1.28 -3.42
N LEU A 82 5.90 -0.25 -3.93
CA LEU A 82 4.89 -0.38 -4.97
C LEU A 82 5.50 -0.89 -6.27
N GLU A 83 6.71 -0.50 -6.64
CA GLU A 83 7.43 -1.03 -7.82
C GLU A 83 7.66 -2.54 -7.72
N ALA A 84 7.85 -3.07 -6.51
CA ALA A 84 8.06 -4.50 -6.31
C ALA A 84 6.77 -5.34 -6.36
N THR A 85 5.59 -4.73 -6.16
CA THR A 85 4.32 -5.47 -6.04
C THR A 85 3.29 -5.11 -7.11
N ALA A 86 3.32 -3.88 -7.62
CA ALA A 86 2.39 -3.39 -8.63
C ALA A 86 2.51 -4.21 -9.93
N SER A 87 1.37 -4.74 -10.37
CA SER A 87 1.26 -5.49 -11.60
C SER A 87 -0.18 -5.45 -12.10
N SER A 88 -0.43 -6.04 -13.28
CA SER A 88 -1.79 -6.27 -13.77
C SER A 88 -2.66 -7.11 -12.82
N GLU A 89 -2.04 -7.95 -11.99
CA GLU A 89 -2.74 -8.77 -10.99
C GLU A 89 -3.07 -7.99 -9.71
N TYR A 90 -2.33 -6.90 -9.43
CA TYR A 90 -2.55 -6.01 -8.30
C TYR A 90 -2.88 -4.58 -8.78
N PRO A 91 -4.06 -4.37 -9.40
CA PRO A 91 -4.40 -3.11 -10.06
C PRO A 91 -4.42 -1.93 -9.08
N VAL A 92 -4.80 -2.13 -7.82
CA VAL A 92 -4.77 -1.06 -6.79
C VAL A 92 -3.36 -0.54 -6.56
N GLN A 93 -2.36 -1.43 -6.49
CA GLN A 93 -0.97 -1.04 -6.32
C GLN A 93 -0.43 -0.35 -7.58
N GLN A 94 -0.86 -0.80 -8.76
CA GLN A 94 -0.52 -0.14 -10.02
C GLN A 94 -1.04 1.31 -10.06
N GLN A 95 -2.28 1.52 -9.61
CA GLN A 95 -2.87 2.86 -9.50
C GLN A 95 -2.11 3.75 -8.52
N LEU A 96 -1.76 3.21 -7.34
CA LEU A 96 -0.93 3.93 -6.36
C LEU A 96 0.47 4.24 -6.89
N LEU A 97 1.07 3.33 -7.64
CA LEU A 97 2.39 3.53 -8.24
C LEU A 97 2.36 4.68 -9.25
N TRP A 98 1.37 4.69 -10.15
CA TRP A 98 1.20 5.79 -11.10
C TRP A 98 0.94 7.11 -10.38
N ALA A 99 0.06 7.14 -9.39
CA ALA A 99 -0.18 8.35 -8.59
C ALA A 99 1.12 8.88 -7.98
N ALA A 100 1.87 8.04 -7.26
CA ALA A 100 3.06 8.47 -6.54
C ALA A 100 4.26 8.75 -7.46
N ARG A 101 4.64 7.83 -8.35
CA ARG A 101 5.87 7.95 -9.15
C ARG A 101 5.71 8.91 -10.31
N ASP A 102 4.57 8.82 -11.03
CA ASP A 102 4.44 9.48 -12.33
C ASP A 102 3.79 10.87 -12.19
N TYR A 103 3.01 11.12 -11.15
CA TYR A 103 2.21 12.36 -11.04
C TYR A 103 2.42 13.17 -9.77
N LEU A 104 2.83 12.56 -8.64
CA LEU A 104 3.03 13.33 -7.40
C LEU A 104 4.13 14.37 -7.57
N TYR A 105 5.35 13.98 -7.96
CA TYR A 105 6.46 14.94 -8.07
C TYR A 105 6.20 16.01 -9.14
N PRO A 106 5.76 15.68 -10.36
CA PRO A 106 5.39 16.70 -11.35
C PRO A 106 4.27 17.63 -10.85
N MET A 107 3.28 17.12 -10.11
CA MET A 107 2.25 17.96 -9.49
C MET A 107 2.84 18.95 -8.49
N LEU A 108 3.83 18.55 -7.67
CA LEU A 108 4.46 19.46 -6.71
C LEU A 108 5.17 20.63 -7.41
N ASP A 109 5.68 20.43 -8.62
CA ASP A 109 6.33 21.47 -9.41
C ASP A 109 5.32 22.33 -10.20
N SER A 110 4.27 21.71 -10.77
CA SER A 110 3.37 22.37 -11.72
C SER A 110 2.08 22.92 -11.10
N ALA A 111 1.69 22.44 -9.90
CA ALA A 111 0.37 22.71 -9.33
C ALA A 111 0.39 23.65 -8.11
N ARG A 112 1.49 24.34 -7.83
CA ARG A 112 1.58 25.19 -6.61
C ARG A 112 0.54 26.30 -6.55
N VAL A 113 0.31 26.99 -7.66
CA VAL A 113 -0.56 28.19 -7.70
C VAL A 113 -1.94 27.87 -8.26
N SER A 114 -2.01 26.92 -9.18
CA SER A 114 -3.25 26.53 -9.85
C SER A 114 -3.25 25.05 -10.16
N ARG A 115 -4.45 24.48 -10.26
CA ARG A 115 -4.64 23.07 -10.60
C ARG A 115 -3.99 22.72 -11.94
N SER A 116 -3.08 21.75 -11.95
CA SER A 116 -2.36 21.29 -13.14
C SER A 116 -2.92 19.99 -13.72
N SER A 117 -2.50 19.63 -14.94
CA SER A 117 -2.82 18.32 -15.53
C SER A 117 -2.30 17.16 -14.67
N ASP A 118 -1.13 17.34 -14.04
CA ASP A 118 -0.53 16.33 -13.18
C ASP A 118 -1.34 16.15 -11.90
N GLN A 119 -1.85 17.25 -11.32
CA GLN A 119 -2.79 17.16 -10.20
C GLN A 119 -4.05 16.37 -10.56
N VAL A 120 -4.63 16.62 -11.74
CA VAL A 120 -5.81 15.90 -12.20
C VAL A 120 -5.54 14.41 -12.36
N ARG A 121 -4.38 14.04 -12.94
CA ARG A 121 -4.00 12.64 -13.13
C ARG A 121 -3.67 11.95 -11.81
N PHE A 122 -2.93 12.61 -10.93
CA PHE A 122 -2.67 12.16 -9.56
C PHE A 122 -3.98 11.82 -8.84
N GLU A 123 -4.93 12.76 -8.79
CA GLU A 123 -6.19 12.59 -8.09
C GLU A 123 -7.08 11.51 -8.72
N LYS A 124 -7.02 11.35 -10.04
CA LYS A 124 -7.72 10.26 -10.75
C LYS A 124 -7.20 8.90 -10.27
N HIS A 125 -5.89 8.68 -10.32
CA HIS A 125 -5.28 7.42 -9.90
C HIS A 125 -5.49 7.15 -8.40
N LEU A 126 -5.39 8.17 -7.55
CA LEU A 126 -5.67 8.04 -6.12
C LEU A 126 -7.13 7.64 -5.85
N ARG A 127 -8.09 8.18 -6.61
CA ARG A 127 -9.50 7.80 -6.50
C ARG A 127 -9.76 6.38 -6.99
N GLU A 128 -9.16 5.98 -8.10
CA GLU A 128 -9.26 4.62 -8.63
C GLU A 128 -8.66 3.56 -7.69
N ALA A 129 -7.67 3.95 -6.88
CA ALA A 129 -7.11 3.10 -5.83
C ALA A 129 -8.00 3.00 -4.58
N GLU A 130 -8.88 3.98 -4.31
CA GLU A 130 -9.81 3.97 -3.17
C GLU A 130 -11.09 3.18 -3.45
N SER A 131 -11.54 3.15 -4.70
CA SER A 131 -12.83 2.56 -5.10
C SER A 131 -12.82 1.05 -5.33
N ARG A 132 -11.70 0.36 -5.06
CA ARG A 132 -11.48 -1.06 -5.33
C ARG A 132 -11.09 -1.79 -4.06
#